data_AF-A0A6M3X542-F1
#
_entry.id   AF-A0A6M3X542-F1
#
_cell.length_a   1.000
_cell.length_b   1.000
_cell.length_c   1.000
_cell.angle_alpha   90.00
_cell.angle_beta   90.00
_cell.angle_gamma   90.00
#
_symmetry.space_group_name_H-M   'P 1'
#
loop_
_entity.id
_entity.type
_entity.pdbx_description
1 polymer ?
#
loop_
_entity_poly.entity_id
_entity_poly.type
_entity_poly.pdbx_seq_one_letter_code
_entity_poly.pdbx_strand_id
1 'polypeptide(L)' 'MSIDKEFTKVRDRIIQEEMDISKAESFPNKFQFQRKVRKLKNVTDPNKFIVDYKKITGATDWDLPKDLRHYKK' A
#
# COMPACT_ATOMS: atom_id res chain seq x y z
N MET A 1 16.63 12.69 -12.03
CA MET A 1 16.04 11.90 -10.93
C MET A 1 14.84 11.16 -11.46
N SER A 2 15.01 9.88 -11.81
CA SER A 2 13.90 9.05 -12.23
C SER A 2 13.10 8.71 -10.97
N ILE A 3 11.94 9.31 -10.78
CA ILE A 3 10.92 8.72 -9.91
C ILE A 3 10.75 7.29 -10.44
N ASP A 4 11.04 6.28 -9.61
CA ASP A 4 10.99 4.87 -9.98
C ASP A 4 9.61 4.56 -10.58
N LYS A 5 9.54 4.52 -11.91
CA LYS A 5 8.32 4.16 -12.67
C LYS A 5 7.85 2.76 -12.24
N GLU A 6 8.80 1.90 -11.89
CA GLU A 6 8.59 0.58 -11.31
C GLU A 6 7.85 0.68 -9.97
N PHE A 7 8.38 1.45 -9.00
CA PHE A 7 7.72 1.66 -7.71
C PHE A 7 6.31 2.23 -7.87
N THR A 8 6.13 3.22 -8.74
CA THR A 8 4.81 3.85 -8.98
C THR A 8 3.78 2.83 -9.45
N LYS A 9 4.15 1.91 -10.35
CA LYS A 9 3.27 0.81 -10.81
C LYS A 9 2.93 -0.14 -9.66
N VAL A 10 3.94 -0.55 -8.89
CA VAL A 10 3.76 -1.46 -7.74
C VAL A 10 2.84 -0.83 -6.70
N ARG A 11 3.08 0.43 -6.36
CA ARG A 11 2.28 1.23 -5.42
C ARG A 11 0.82 1.28 -5.85
N ASP A 12 0.56 1.67 -7.10
CA ASP A 12 -0.80 1.82 -7.59
C ASP A 12 -1.53 0.47 -7.67
N ARG A 13 -0.83 -0.63 -8.02
CA ARG A 13 -1.39 -1.98 -8.00
C ARG A 13 -1.82 -2.37 -6.58
N ILE A 14 -0.96 -2.20 -5.60
CA ILE A 14 -1.24 -2.56 -4.20
C ILE A 14 -2.39 -1.72 -3.64
N ILE A 15 -2.38 -0.41 -3.90
CA ILE A 15 -3.49 0.46 -3.50
C ILE A 15 -4.81 -0.03 -4.09
N GLN A 16 -4.82 -0.45 -5.36
CA GLN A 16 -6.00 -0.98 -6.01
C GLN A 16 -6.46 -2.30 -5.37
N GLU A 17 -5.54 -3.23 -5.12
CA GLU A 17 -5.82 -4.51 -4.44
C GLU A 17 -6.44 -4.28 -3.06
N GLU A 18 -5.85 -3.41 -2.23
CA GLU A 18 -6.40 -3.05 -0.91
C GLU A 18 -7.78 -2.37 -1.02
N MET A 19 -7.96 -1.49 -2.01
CA MET A 19 -9.24 -0.86 -2.27
C MET A 19 -10.31 -1.90 -2.62
N ASP A 20 -9.99 -2.91 -3.42
CA ASP A 20 -10.91 -3.99 -3.77
C ASP A 20 -11.20 -4.93 -2.59
N ILE A 21 -10.20 -5.29 -1.77
CA ILE A 21 -10.42 -6.05 -0.52
C ILE A 21 -11.37 -5.29 0.41
N SER A 22 -11.16 -3.99 0.57
CA SER A 22 -12.03 -3.16 1.39
C SER A 22 -13.45 -3.04 0.85
N LYS A 23 -13.71 -3.40 -0.42
CA LYS A 23 -15.07 -3.38 -0.96
C LYS A 23 -15.94 -4.50 -0.40
N ALA A 24 -15.35 -5.59 0.09
CA ALA A 24 -16.06 -6.70 0.71
C ALA A 24 -17.03 -6.19 1.80
N GLU A 25 -18.27 -6.68 1.80
CA GLU A 25 -19.31 -6.27 2.76
C GLU A 25 -18.89 -6.50 4.21
N SER A 26 -18.04 -7.50 4.44
CA SER A 26 -17.54 -7.89 5.75
C SER A 26 -16.36 -7.04 6.25
N PHE A 27 -15.90 -6.01 5.50
CA PHE A 27 -14.70 -5.27 5.87
C PHE A 27 -15.00 -4.21 6.96
N PRO A 28 -14.48 -4.37 8.19
CA PRO A 28 -14.73 -3.42 9.26
C PRO A 28 -14.04 -2.08 8.97
N ASN A 29 -14.68 -0.97 9.31
CA ASN A 29 -14.13 0.37 9.14
C ASN A 29 -13.65 0.72 7.71
N LYS A 30 -14.30 0.13 6.69
CA LYS A 30 -14.05 0.35 5.25
C LYS A 30 -13.75 1.81 4.88
N PHE A 31 -14.58 2.76 5.33
CA PHE A 31 -14.38 4.17 5.02
C PHE A 31 -13.05 4.74 5.55
N GLN A 32 -12.70 4.42 6.80
CA GLN A 32 -11.43 4.88 7.39
C GLN A 32 -10.23 4.25 6.69
N PHE A 33 -10.33 2.95 6.41
CA PHE A 33 -9.30 2.20 5.70
C PHE A 33 -9.07 2.76 4.29
N GLN A 34 -10.12 2.91 3.49
CA GLN A 34 -10.01 3.48 2.14
C GLN A 34 -9.42 4.88 2.14
N ARG A 35 -9.79 5.74 3.11
CA ARG A 35 -9.21 7.08 3.23
C ARG A 35 -7.72 7.03 3.55
N LYS A 36 -7.28 6.09 4.39
CA LYS A 36 -5.86 5.87 4.71
C LYS A 36 -5.09 5.32 3.51
N VAL A 37 -5.61 4.29 2.84
CA VAL A 37 -5.01 3.69 1.64
C VAL A 37 -4.88 4.70 0.50
N ARG A 38 -5.90 5.54 0.24
CA ARG A 38 -5.80 6.61 -0.77
C ARG A 38 -4.68 7.61 -0.50
N LYS A 39 -4.36 7.89 0.78
CA LYS A 39 -3.23 8.77 1.13
C LYS A 39 -1.88 8.17 0.75
N LEU A 40 -1.76 6.84 0.75
CA LEU A 40 -0.52 6.15 0.33
C LEU A 40 -0.15 6.46 -1.11
N LYS A 41 -1.11 6.81 -1.97
CA LYS A 41 -0.85 7.20 -3.38
C LYS A 41 0.07 8.43 -3.50
N ASN A 42 0.07 9.30 -2.49
CA ASN A 42 0.93 10.49 -2.47
C ASN A 42 2.34 10.19 -1.94
N VAL A 43 2.59 8.98 -1.46
CA VAL A 43 3.91 8.58 -0.98
C VAL A 43 4.74 8.15 -2.18
N THR A 44 5.84 8.89 -2.41
CA THR A 44 6.80 8.65 -3.50
C THR A 44 8.02 7.87 -3.04
N ASP A 45 8.28 7.84 -1.73
CA ASP A 45 9.37 7.08 -1.13
C ASP A 45 8.92 5.63 -0.82
N PRO A 46 9.61 4.61 -1.35
CA PRO A 46 9.23 3.22 -1.14
C PRO A 46 9.25 2.77 0.33
N ASN A 47 10.26 3.19 1.11
CA ASN A 47 10.37 2.80 2.51
C ASN A 47 9.25 3.42 3.34
N LYS A 48 8.96 4.71 3.13
CA LYS A 48 7.84 5.40 3.76
C LYS A 48 6.51 4.76 3.41
N PHE A 49 6.33 4.35 2.14
CA PHE A 49 5.13 3.65 1.72
C PHE A 49 4.96 2.32 2.46
N ILE A 50 6.02 1.51 2.59
CA ILE A 50 5.98 0.25 3.33
C ILE A 50 5.60 0.48 4.80
N VAL A 51 6.21 1.46 5.46
CA VAL A 51 5.92 1.78 6.87
C VAL A 51 4.46 2.21 7.04
N ASP A 52 3.97 3.12 6.21
CA ASP A 52 2.59 3.61 6.30
C ASP A 52 1.60 2.52 5.92
N TYR A 53 1.88 1.71 4.90
CA TYR A 53 1.07 0.56 4.49
C TYR A 53 0.87 -0.41 5.66
N LYS A 54 1.94 -0.86 6.31
CA LYS A 54 1.84 -1.74 7.49
C LYS A 54 1.02 -1.14 8.62
N LYS A 55 1.14 0.17 8.88
CA LYS A 55 0.32 0.85 9.90
C LYS A 55 -1.17 0.88 9.55
N ILE A 56 -1.51 0.82 8.27
CA ILE A 56 -2.90 0.91 7.78
C ILE A 56 -3.53 -0.48 7.68
N THR A 57 -2.81 -1.44 7.11
CA THR A 57 -3.31 -2.80 6.86
C THR A 57 -3.02 -3.76 8.03
N GLY A 58 -2.09 -3.41 8.92
CA GLY A 58 -1.60 -4.33 9.95
C GLY A 58 -0.69 -5.42 9.39
N ALA A 59 -0.31 -5.33 8.10
CA ALA A 59 0.55 -6.31 7.44
C ALA A 59 1.90 -6.44 8.14
N THR A 60 2.40 -7.66 8.24
CA THR A 60 3.77 -7.94 8.68
C THR A 60 4.74 -7.91 7.49
N ASP A 61 6.04 -8.04 7.73
CA ASP A 61 7.03 -8.19 6.65
C ASP A 61 6.78 -9.38 5.72
N TRP A 62 6.09 -10.41 6.22
CA TRP A 62 5.76 -11.62 5.47
C TRP A 62 4.56 -11.43 4.55
N ASP A 63 3.61 -10.59 4.95
CA ASP A 63 2.41 -10.23 4.17
C ASP A 63 2.70 -9.19 3.10
N LEU A 64 3.89 -8.59 3.10
CA LEU A 64 4.25 -7.62 2.08
C LEU A 64 4.34 -8.30 0.69
N PRO A 65 3.69 -7.72 -0.33
CA PRO A 65 3.91 -8.05 -1.72
C PRO A 65 5.41 -8.22 -2.02
N LYS A 66 5.77 -9.30 -2.73
CA LYS A 66 7.17 -9.60 -3.10
C LYS A 66 7.84 -8.42 -3.82
N ASP A 67 7.05 -7.67 -4.58
CA ASP A 67 7.47 -6.46 -5.28
C ASP A 67 7.89 -5.35 -4.31
N LEU A 68 7.19 -5.15 -3.18
CA LEU A 68 7.57 -4.18 -2.14
C LEU A 68 8.80 -4.61 -1.35
N ARG A 69 8.97 -5.92 -1.12
CA ARG A 69 10.11 -6.45 -0.36
C ARG A 69 11.46 -6.11 -0.99
N HIS A 70 11.52 -5.94 -2.30
CA HIS A 70 12.74 -5.49 -3.01
C HIS A 70 13.14 -4.05 -2.70
N TYR A 71 12.20 -3.21 -2.26
CA TYR A 71 12.46 -1.81 -1.97
C TYR A 71 12.79 -1.53 -0.50
N LYS A 72 12.66 -2.54 0.37
CA LYS A 72 13.06 -2.45 1.78
C LYS A 72 14.59 -2.41 1.83
N LYS A 73 15.12 -1.20 2.04
CA LYS A 73 16.58 -0.94 2.14
C LYS A 73 17.03 -0.88 3.59
#